data_AF-A0A8B7ZJM2-F1
#
_entry.id   AF-A0A8B7ZJM2-F1
#
_cell.length_a   1.000
_cell.length_b   1.000
_cell.length_c   1.000
_cell.angle_alpha   90.00
_cell.angle_beta   90.00
_cell.angle_gamma   90.00
#
_symmetry.space_group_name_H-M   'P 1'
#
loop_
_entity.id
_entity.type
_entity.pdbx_description
1 polymer ?
#
loop_
_entity_poly.entity_id
_entity_poly.type
_entity_poly.pdbx_seq_one_letter_code
_entity_poly.pdbx_strand_id
1 'polypeptide(L)'
;MAIRHDMCVGLNKGFKTTKNVAKPKKKGPRKHVKFVRDLVREVCGFAPYEKRCMELLKVSKDKRALKFCKKRLGTLRRGRRKREEMIAVLAAQRKAQAGTSQAQAPTK
;
A
#
# COMPACT_ATOMS: atom_id res chain seq x y z
N MET A 1 27.56 -18.96 34.47
CA MET A 1 26.22 -18.37 34.23
C MET A 1 25.39 -18.52 35.50
N ALA A 2 24.65 -17.49 35.91
CA ALA A 2 23.78 -17.58 37.09
C ALA A 2 22.56 -18.47 36.80
N ILE A 3 22.16 -19.29 37.78
CA ILE A 3 20.96 -20.12 37.72
C ILE A 3 19.74 -19.18 37.68
N ARG A 4 18.91 -19.28 36.62
CA ARG A 4 17.69 -18.47 36.47
C ARG A 4 16.47 -19.28 36.88
N HIS A 5 15.93 -18.96 38.04
CA HIS A 5 14.68 -19.54 38.55
C HIS A 5 13.46 -19.05 37.77
N ASP A 6 12.41 -19.88 37.76
CA ASP A 6 11.11 -19.50 37.22
C ASP A 6 10.40 -18.63 38.26
N MET A 7 10.35 -17.32 37.98
CA MET A 7 9.78 -16.34 38.89
C MET A 7 8.39 -15.92 38.39
N CYS A 8 7.50 -15.53 39.31
CA CYS A 8 6.18 -14.98 38.98
C CYS A 8 6.24 -13.52 38.48
N VAL A 9 7.40 -12.86 38.63
CA VAL A 9 7.63 -11.45 38.29
C VAL A 9 8.86 -11.27 37.38
N GLY A 10 8.93 -10.14 36.67
CA GLY A 10 10.02 -9.82 35.74
C GLY A 10 9.73 -10.15 34.27
N LEU A 11 10.68 -9.84 33.38
CA LEU A 11 10.51 -9.98 31.93
C LEU A 11 10.33 -11.44 31.49
N ASN A 12 11.02 -12.37 32.14
CA ASN A 12 10.97 -13.80 31.86
C ASN A 12 10.13 -14.55 32.90
N LYS A 13 9.02 -13.94 33.32
CA LYS A 13 8.12 -14.53 34.31
C LYS A 13 7.33 -15.70 33.75
N GLY A 14 6.89 -16.56 34.66
CA GLY A 14 6.07 -17.73 34.37
C GLY A 14 6.89 -18.97 34.05
N PHE A 15 6.19 -20.08 33.90
CA PHE A 15 6.78 -21.36 33.57
C PHE A 15 7.26 -21.39 32.12
N LYS A 16 8.51 -21.82 31.90
CA LYS A 16 9.11 -21.87 30.57
C LYS A 16 8.56 -23.06 29.77
N THR A 17 7.40 -22.88 29.14
CA THR A 17 6.83 -23.87 28.21
C THR A 17 7.50 -23.82 26.84
N THR A 18 7.72 -24.98 26.21
CA THR A 18 8.07 -25.07 24.79
C THR A 18 6.88 -24.62 23.93
N LYS A 19 7.05 -23.56 23.14
CA LYS A 19 5.97 -23.05 22.28
C LYS A 19 5.74 -23.99 21.10
N ASN A 20 4.50 -24.43 20.90
CA ASN A 20 4.10 -25.13 19.67
C ASN A 20 3.98 -24.14 18.51
N VAL A 21 4.85 -24.25 17.52
CA VAL A 21 4.84 -23.38 16.33
C VAL A 21 3.87 -23.95 15.29
N ALA A 22 2.59 -23.59 15.40
CA ALA A 22 1.60 -23.92 14.39
C ALA A 22 1.86 -23.14 13.09
N LYS A 23 1.61 -23.77 11.93
CA LYS A 23 1.70 -23.09 10.64
C LYS A 23 0.73 -21.90 10.61
N PRO A 24 1.18 -20.67 10.28
CA PRO A 24 0.30 -19.52 10.24
C PRO A 24 -0.72 -19.69 9.09
N LYS A 25 -2.01 -19.55 9.41
CA LYS A 25 -3.07 -19.54 8.38
C LYS A 25 -2.89 -18.29 7.50
N LYS A 26 -2.84 -18.47 6.18
CA LYS A 26 -2.71 -17.36 5.22
C LYS A 26 -3.95 -16.45 5.29
N LYS A 27 -3.79 -15.27 5.90
CA LYS A 27 -4.78 -14.17 5.89
C LYS A 27 -4.28 -13.08 4.94
N GLY A 28 -5.04 -12.79 3.87
CA GLY A 28 -4.66 -11.79 2.89
C GLY A 28 -5.57 -11.75 1.66
N PRO A 29 -5.47 -10.71 0.82
CA PRO A 29 -6.27 -10.61 -0.40
C PRO A 29 -5.97 -11.78 -1.34
N ARG A 30 -7.01 -12.53 -1.71
CA ARG A 30 -6.95 -13.62 -2.69
C ARG A 30 -6.91 -13.06 -4.12
N LYS A 31 -6.45 -13.86 -5.08
CA LYS A 31 -6.39 -13.48 -6.51
C LYS A 31 -7.71 -12.92 -7.02
N HIS A 32 -8.83 -13.55 -6.65
CA HIS A 32 -10.19 -13.10 -6.98
C HIS A 32 -10.49 -11.67 -6.49
N VAL A 33 -10.12 -11.34 -5.24
CA VAL A 33 -10.40 -10.01 -4.66
C VAL A 33 -9.59 -8.92 -5.37
N LYS A 34 -8.39 -9.23 -5.86
CA LYS A 34 -7.60 -8.29 -6.65
C LYS A 34 -8.29 -8.03 -7.99
N PHE A 35 -8.67 -9.08 -8.72
CA PHE A 35 -9.35 -8.97 -10.00
C PHE A 35 -10.63 -8.11 -9.92
N VAL A 36 -11.48 -8.37 -8.93
CA VAL A 36 -12.70 -7.57 -8.71
C VAL A 36 -12.39 -6.10 -8.42
N ARG A 37 -11.34 -5.81 -7.65
CA ARG A 37 -10.95 -4.42 -7.33
C ARG A 37 -10.39 -3.68 -8.55
N ASP A 38 -9.63 -4.37 -9.39
CA ASP A 38 -9.06 -3.81 -10.61
C ASP A 38 -10.21 -3.47 -11.59
N LEU A 39 -11.19 -4.36 -11.75
CA LEU A 39 -12.39 -4.13 -12.57
C LEU A 39 -13.23 -2.93 -12.08
N VAL A 40 -13.52 -2.85 -10.77
CA VAL A 40 -14.29 -1.71 -10.21
C VAL A 40 -13.54 -0.39 -10.42
N ARG A 41 -12.21 -0.40 -10.35
CA ARG A 41 -11.39 0.80 -10.54
C ARG A 41 -11.44 1.30 -11.99
N GLU A 42 -11.52 0.40 -12.95
CA GLU A 42 -11.68 0.71 -14.37
C GLU A 42 -13.06 1.35 -14.65
N VAL A 43 -14.13 0.76 -14.10
CA VAL A 43 -15.51 1.25 -14.32
C VAL A 43 -15.79 2.57 -13.60
N CYS A 44 -15.43 2.69 -12.32
CA CYS A 44 -15.78 3.86 -11.52
C CYS A 44 -14.75 4.99 -11.60
N GLY A 45 -13.51 4.69 -12.03
CA GLY A 45 -12.42 5.66 -12.08
C GLY A 45 -11.96 6.19 -10.71
N PHE A 46 -11.54 7.45 -10.69
CA PHE A 46 -10.98 8.13 -9.51
C PHE A 46 -11.94 9.16 -8.92
N ALA A 47 -12.02 9.18 -7.59
CA ALA A 47 -12.77 10.18 -6.86
C ALA A 47 -12.10 11.58 -6.93
N PRO A 48 -12.84 12.69 -6.70
CA PRO A 48 -12.31 14.04 -6.85
C PRO A 48 -11.06 14.34 -5.99
N TYR A 49 -10.99 13.78 -4.78
CA TYR A 49 -9.81 13.94 -3.91
C TYR A 49 -8.59 13.15 -4.42
N GLU A 50 -8.81 12.02 -5.09
CA GLU A 50 -7.75 11.21 -5.69
C GLU A 50 -7.17 11.93 -6.91
N LYS A 51 -8.03 12.53 -7.74
CA LYS A 51 -7.61 13.38 -8.87
C LYS A 51 -6.72 14.54 -8.42
N ARG A 52 -7.14 15.27 -7.38
CA ARG A 52 -6.32 16.35 -6.80
C ARG A 52 -4.97 15.85 -6.24
N CYS A 53 -4.94 14.64 -5.67
CA CYS A 53 -3.69 14.04 -5.23
C CYS A 53 -2.77 13.74 -6.41
N MET A 54 -3.30 13.18 -7.51
CA MET A 54 -2.53 12.93 -8.72
C MET A 54 -1.96 14.21 -9.33
N GLU A 55 -2.74 15.31 -9.37
CA GLU A 55 -2.25 16.61 -9.82
C GLU A 55 -1.07 17.13 -8.99
N LEU A 56 -1.16 17.05 -7.66
CA LEU A 56 -0.07 17.44 -6.78
C LEU A 56 1.20 16.60 -6.99
N LEU A 57 1.02 15.30 -7.29
CA LEU A 57 2.12 14.38 -7.57
C LEU A 57 2.73 14.59 -8.97
N LYS A 58 1.95 15.04 -9.95
CA LYS A 58 2.47 15.43 -11.29
C LYS A 58 3.43 16.61 -11.23
N VAL A 59 3.17 17.56 -10.32
CA VAL A 59 4.04 18.74 -10.06
C VAL A 59 5.12 18.42 -9.01
N SER A 60 5.34 17.15 -8.66
CA SER A 60 6.36 16.70 -7.69
C SER A 60 6.23 17.32 -6.29
N LYS A 61 5.02 17.73 -5.87
CA LYS A 61 4.75 18.32 -4.54
C LYS A 61 4.36 17.26 -3.50
N ASP A 62 5.22 16.27 -3.28
CA ASP A 62 4.92 15.07 -2.46
C ASP A 62 4.52 15.36 -1.01
N LYS A 63 5.20 16.31 -0.37
CA LYS A 63 4.90 16.72 1.02
C LYS A 63 3.51 17.35 1.13
N ARG A 64 3.09 18.09 0.10
CA ARG A 64 1.75 18.69 0.01
C ARG A 64 0.70 17.63 -0.28
N ALA A 65 0.97 16.69 -1.19
CA ALA A 65 0.10 15.56 -1.48
C ALA A 65 -0.17 14.70 -0.23
N LEU A 66 0.88 14.43 0.57
CA LEU A 66 0.76 13.69 1.83
C LEU A 66 -0.06 14.46 2.89
N LYS A 67 0.17 15.77 3.05
CA LYS A 67 -0.66 16.60 3.96
C LYS A 67 -2.12 16.63 3.53
N PHE A 68 -2.38 16.72 2.22
CA PHE A 68 -3.73 16.67 1.66
C PHE A 68 -4.41 15.32 1.92
N CYS A 69 -3.73 14.20 1.64
CA CYS A 69 -4.27 12.87 1.91
C CYS A 69 -4.51 12.61 3.40
N LYS A 70 -3.60 13.07 4.28
CA LYS A 70 -3.81 12.99 5.74
C LYS A 70 -5.06 13.76 6.15
N LYS A 71 -5.27 14.97 5.64
CA LYS A 71 -6.46 15.79 5.94
C LYS A 71 -7.76 15.12 5.48
N ARG A 72 -7.74 14.36 4.37
CA ARG A 72 -8.92 13.65 3.84
C ARG A 72 -9.18 12.29 4.48
N LEU A 73 -8.13 11.52 4.81
CA LEU A 73 -8.24 10.14 5.32
C LEU A 73 -8.02 10.01 6.84
N GLY A 74 -7.65 11.10 7.50
CA GLY A 74 -7.45 11.24 8.95
C GLY A 74 -6.03 10.92 9.42
N THR A 75 -5.49 9.74 9.08
CA THR A 75 -4.22 9.26 9.65
C THR A 75 -3.05 9.31 8.67
N LEU A 76 -1.83 9.43 9.21
CA LEU A 76 -0.60 9.45 8.41
C LEU A 76 -0.38 8.13 7.65
N ARG A 77 -0.67 6.99 8.28
CA ARG A 77 -0.52 5.65 7.66
C ARG A 77 -1.43 5.50 6.43
N ARG A 78 -2.70 5.91 6.54
CA ARG A 78 -3.65 5.90 5.41
C ARG A 78 -3.23 6.88 4.33
N GLY A 79 -2.80 8.08 4.72
CA GLY A 79 -2.30 9.09 3.79
C GLY A 79 -1.09 8.63 2.97
N ARG A 80 -0.10 7.99 3.62
CA ARG A 80 1.07 7.41 2.93
C ARG A 80 0.67 6.31 1.95
N ARG A 81 -0.16 5.36 2.40
CA ARG A 81 -0.66 4.26 1.56
C ARG A 81 -1.39 4.79 0.31
N LYS A 82 -2.22 5.84 0.47
CA LYS A 82 -2.95 6.39 -0.66
C LYS A 82 -2.06 7.17 -1.62
N ARG A 83 -1.07 7.89 -1.10
CA ARG A 83 -0.06 8.55 -1.92
C ARG A 83 0.73 7.53 -2.76
N GLU A 84 1.17 6.44 -2.15
CA GLU A 84 1.92 5.37 -2.84
C GLU A 84 1.08 4.71 -3.94
N GLU A 85 -0.21 4.48 -3.69
CA GLU A 85 -1.15 3.98 -4.70
C GLU A 85 -1.25 4.95 -5.90
N MET A 86 -1.38 6.26 -5.65
CA MET A 86 -1.46 7.27 -6.72
C MET A 86 -0.14 7.39 -7.51
N ILE A 87 1.02 7.24 -6.85
CA ILE A 87 2.32 7.20 -7.52
C ILE A 87 2.40 5.98 -8.46
N ALA A 88 1.97 4.81 -8.00
CA ALA A 88 1.95 3.60 -8.81
C ALA A 88 1.03 3.73 -10.04
N VAL A 89 -0.13 4.35 -9.87
CA VAL A 89 -1.05 4.66 -10.99
C VAL A 89 -0.38 5.56 -12.02
N LEU A 90 0.25 6.66 -11.59
CA LEU A 90 0.94 7.58 -12.51
C LEU A 90 2.08 6.91 -13.25
N ALA A 91 2.85 6.04 -12.59
CA ALA A 91 3.90 5.25 -13.22
C ALA A 91 3.34 4.28 -14.28
N ALA A 92 2.23 3.59 -13.97
CA ALA A 92 1.55 2.71 -14.92
C ALA A 92 1.01 3.48 -16.13
N GLN A 93 0.40 4.65 -15.91
CA GLN A 93 -0.09 5.52 -16.99
C GLN A 93 1.03 6.00 -17.90
N ARG A 94 2.17 6.44 -17.34
CA ARG A 94 3.36 6.83 -18.12
C ARG A 94 3.89 5.67 -18.97
N LYS A 95 3.95 4.46 -18.40
CA LYS A 95 4.40 3.26 -19.12
C LYS A 95 3.43 2.89 -20.26
N ALA A 96 2.12 2.97 -20.02
CA ALA A 96 1.12 2.71 -21.05
C ALA A 96 1.22 3.72 -22.21
N GLN A 97 1.38 5.01 -21.89
CA GLN A 97 1.54 6.08 -22.90
C GLN A 97 2.82 5.91 -23.75
N ALA A 98 3.92 5.48 -23.13
CA ALA A 98 5.17 5.18 -23.85
C ALA A 98 5.03 3.97 -24.80
N GLY A 99 4.28 2.94 -24.40
CA GLY A 99 4.03 1.77 -25.24
C GLY A 99 3.14 2.08 -26.45
N THR A 100 2.12 2.93 -26.29
CA THR A 100 1.24 3.34 -27.40
C THR A 100 1.95 4.23 -28.42
N SER A 101 2.88 5.07 -27.97
CA SER A 101 3.64 5.96 -28.86
C SER A 101 4.71 5.23 -29.69
N GLN A 102 5.19 4.06 -29.24
CA GLN A 102 6.05 3.18 -30.05
C GLN A 102 5.26 2.37 -31.09
N ALA A 103 4.00 2.05 -30.84
CA ALA A 103 3.13 1.33 -31.78
C ALA A 103 2.56 2.22 -32.91
N GLN A 104 2.61 3.55 -32.75
CA GLN A 104 2.12 4.54 -33.72
C GLN A 104 3.24 5.20 -34.54
N ALA A 105 4.48 4.67 -34.51
CA ALA A 105 5.50 5.10 -35.44
C ALA A 105 5.01 4.80 -36.88
N PRO A 106 4.93 5.81 -37.77
CA PRO A 106 4.46 5.58 -39.13
C PRO A 106 5.45 4.64 -39.83
N THR A 107 5.01 3.42 -40.12
CA THR A 107 5.59 2.65 -41.23
C THR A 107 5.41 3.51 -42.47
N LYS A 108 6.54 3.82 -43.11
CA LYS A 108 6.69 4.66 -44.30
C LYS A 108 5.51 4.60 -45.26
#